data_AF-A0A6G0VJ70-F1
#
_entry.id   AF-A0A6G0VJ70-F1
#
_cell.length_a   1.000
_cell.length_b   1.000
_cell.length_c   1.000
_cell.angle_alpha   90.00
_cell.angle_beta   90.00
_cell.angle_gamma   90.00
#
_symmetry.space_group_name_H-M   'P 1'
#
loop_
_entity.id
_entity.type
_entity.pdbx_description
1 polymer ?
#
loop_
_entity_poly.entity_id
_entity_poly.type
_entity_poly.pdbx_seq_one_letter_code
_entity_poly.pdbx_strand_id
1 'polypeptide(L)'
;GLFKNWKQPIYLNFDQIVTPEILYEVISILHDNSYKVVACVSDCGGANIGLWKKLNISIKNTYFLHPTTNDKIYYFADAPHLLKLTRNWLIDTGFVLSDGSNVNSTPLKELLKITKSEISTCHKLSEKHIECVKAERQNVGLAPQLLSHSVATALCHYKPGFNKLLSENTGKFIEVISNWYDIMNSYTSTETLCTKKAYGLNLSEQNKCLDKMYELMLSMRCNGKNTLQTFQKGILISITSNKLLFEDLKQKCNIDYILTHRLNQDSLESFFSTIRSRGGLHDHPTPLNAMYRIRIIVLGKNPGVVQDKLNIKMEHNITNVEEYLVANISE
;
A
#
# COMPACT_ATOMS: atom_id res chain seq x y z
N GLY A 1 11.53 7.46 -8.63
CA GLY A 1 12.02 6.45 -9.59
C GLY A 1 12.11 5.11 -8.90
N LEU A 2 12.07 4.00 -9.64
CA LEU A 2 12.06 2.67 -9.03
C LEU A 2 13.41 2.31 -8.39
N PHE A 3 14.53 2.57 -9.06
CA PHE A 3 15.89 2.27 -8.55
C PHE A 3 16.54 3.45 -7.83
N LYS A 4 16.35 4.67 -8.35
CA LYS A 4 16.88 5.90 -7.75
C LYS A 4 15.79 6.68 -7.02
N ASN A 5 16.17 7.32 -5.90
CA ASN A 5 15.27 8.14 -5.11
C ASN A 5 15.06 9.51 -5.78
N TRP A 6 13.90 9.71 -6.40
CA TRP A 6 13.48 10.98 -7.01
C TRP A 6 11.99 10.92 -7.32
N LYS A 7 11.31 12.07 -7.41
CA LYS A 7 9.90 12.13 -7.80
C LYS A 7 9.59 13.43 -8.54
N GLN A 8 8.58 13.40 -9.40
CA GLN A 8 8.11 14.58 -10.12
C GLN A 8 6.63 14.42 -10.50
N PRO A 9 5.77 15.43 -10.25
CA PRO A 9 4.43 15.43 -10.81
C PRO A 9 4.51 15.70 -12.31
N ILE A 10 3.94 14.80 -13.12
CA ILE A 10 3.99 14.86 -14.59
C ILE A 10 2.63 15.10 -15.25
N TYR A 11 1.55 14.95 -14.47
CA TYR A 11 0.18 15.12 -14.94
C TYR A 11 -0.65 15.76 -13.82
N LEU A 12 -1.45 16.76 -14.18
CA LEU A 12 -2.36 17.46 -13.29
C LEU A 12 -3.60 17.86 -14.10
N ASN A 13 -4.78 17.50 -13.59
CA ASN A 13 -6.03 18.05 -14.09
C ASN A 13 -7.09 18.10 -12.97
N PHE A 14 -8.22 18.75 -13.23
CA PHE A 14 -9.35 18.90 -12.30
C PHE A 14 -10.60 18.24 -12.87
N ASP A 15 -11.38 17.59 -12.00
CA ASP A 15 -12.64 16.91 -12.33
C ASP A 15 -12.55 15.96 -13.55
N GLN A 16 -11.39 15.34 -13.76
CA GLN A 16 -11.17 14.41 -14.85
C GLN A 16 -10.78 13.02 -14.32
N ILE A 17 -11.42 11.99 -14.88
CA ILE A 17 -11.07 10.60 -14.65
C ILE A 17 -9.92 10.21 -15.58
N VAL A 18 -8.94 9.47 -15.07
CA VAL A 18 -7.86 8.91 -15.89
C VAL A 18 -8.43 7.85 -16.83
N THR A 19 -8.31 8.07 -18.13
CA THR A 19 -8.69 7.13 -19.18
C THR A 19 -7.45 6.43 -19.76
N PRO A 20 -7.61 5.30 -20.50
CA PRO A 20 -6.49 4.67 -21.18
C PRO A 20 -5.75 5.63 -22.13
N GLU A 21 -6.47 6.51 -22.81
CA GLU A 21 -5.91 7.48 -23.75
C GLU A 21 -4.95 8.44 -23.05
N ILE A 22 -5.39 9.04 -21.94
CA ILE A 22 -4.57 9.93 -21.10
C ILE A 22 -3.35 9.17 -20.54
N LEU A 23 -3.57 7.96 -20.05
CA LEU A 23 -2.49 7.15 -19.48
C LEU A 23 -1.44 6.81 -20.54
N TYR A 24 -1.85 6.42 -21.75
CA TYR A 24 -0.93 6.12 -22.85
C TYR A 24 -0.20 7.34 -23.35
N GLU A 25 -0.86 8.50 -23.44
CA GLU A 25 -0.21 9.77 -23.78
C GLU A 25 0.92 10.10 -22.80
N VAL A 26 0.66 10.02 -21.48
CA VAL A 26 1.68 10.27 -20.44
C VAL A 26 2.83 9.27 -20.55
N ILE A 27 2.54 7.99 -20.79
CA ILE A 27 3.57 6.95 -20.94
C ILE A 27 4.43 7.21 -22.19
N SER A 28 3.83 7.60 -23.32
CA SER A 28 4.56 7.95 -24.54
C SER A 28 5.47 9.16 -24.34
N ILE A 29 4.99 10.21 -23.67
CA ILE A 29 5.82 11.39 -23.35
C ILE A 29 7.01 10.98 -22.48
N LEU A 30 6.81 10.15 -21.46
CA LEU A 30 7.90 9.65 -20.62
C LEU A 30 8.93 8.84 -21.41
N HIS A 31 8.46 7.98 -22.31
CA HIS A 31 9.30 7.19 -23.19
C HIS A 31 10.16 8.07 -24.12
N ASP A 32 9.58 9.11 -24.71
CA ASP A 32 10.28 10.07 -25.58
C ASP A 32 11.36 10.85 -24.81
N ASN A 33 11.17 11.01 -23.49
CA ASN A 33 12.15 11.57 -22.57
C ASN A 33 13.10 10.51 -21.96
N SER A 34 13.19 9.32 -22.56
CA SER A 34 14.06 8.21 -22.13
C SER A 34 13.76 7.62 -20.75
N TYR A 35 12.57 7.86 -20.19
CA TYR A 35 12.11 7.22 -18.97
C TYR A 35 11.36 5.93 -19.28
N LYS A 36 11.79 4.83 -18.66
CA LYS A 36 11.12 3.53 -18.79
C LYS A 36 10.04 3.35 -17.71
N VAL A 37 8.78 3.38 -18.12
CA VAL A 37 7.65 3.03 -17.26
C VAL A 37 7.49 1.50 -17.23
N VAL A 38 7.63 0.90 -16.05
CA VAL A 38 7.53 -0.56 -15.86
C VAL A 38 6.35 -0.98 -14.99
N ALA A 39 5.77 -0.04 -14.25
CA ALA A 39 4.66 -0.29 -13.35
C ALA A 39 3.71 0.91 -13.28
N CYS A 40 2.44 0.63 -13.01
CA CYS A 40 1.40 1.62 -12.75
C CYS A 40 0.67 1.24 -11.45
N VAL A 41 0.39 2.23 -10.58
CA VAL A 41 -0.22 2.01 -9.27
C VAL A 41 -1.49 2.85 -9.14
N SER A 42 -2.61 2.22 -8.76
CA SER A 42 -3.88 2.91 -8.48
C SER A 42 -4.50 2.48 -7.15
N ASP A 43 -5.42 3.27 -6.60
CA ASP A 43 -6.31 2.79 -5.54
C ASP A 43 -7.43 1.91 -6.12
N CYS A 44 -8.30 1.40 -5.26
CA CYS A 44 -9.46 0.60 -5.65
C CYS A 44 -10.74 1.43 -5.79
N GLY A 45 -10.65 2.73 -6.11
CA GLY A 45 -11.80 3.60 -6.36
C GLY A 45 -12.60 3.18 -7.60
N GLY A 46 -13.91 3.50 -7.63
CA GLY A 46 -14.80 3.06 -8.72
C GLY A 46 -14.34 3.46 -10.12
N ALA A 47 -13.79 4.66 -10.27
CA ALA A 47 -13.20 5.14 -11.52
C ALA A 47 -11.99 4.32 -11.96
N ASN A 48 -11.08 4.00 -11.02
CA ASN A 48 -9.89 3.19 -11.27
C ASN A 48 -10.25 1.74 -11.59
N ILE A 49 -11.26 1.15 -10.94
CA ILE A 49 -11.80 -0.16 -11.35
C ILE A 49 -12.34 -0.11 -12.80
N GLY A 50 -12.97 1.00 -13.20
CA GLY A 50 -13.37 1.24 -14.58
C GLY A 50 -12.17 1.23 -15.54
N LEU A 51 -11.07 1.89 -15.16
CA LEU A 51 -9.81 1.88 -15.91
C LEU A 51 -9.22 0.46 -16.00
N TRP A 52 -9.23 -0.33 -14.91
CA TRP A 52 -8.75 -1.71 -14.92
C TRP A 52 -9.46 -2.54 -15.98
N LYS A 53 -10.79 -2.43 -16.06
CA LYS A 53 -11.59 -3.14 -17.06
C LYS A 53 -11.21 -2.73 -18.48
N LYS A 54 -11.02 -1.43 -18.73
CA LYS A 54 -10.62 -0.91 -20.05
C LYS A 54 -9.22 -1.37 -20.46
N LEU A 55 -8.31 -1.51 -19.50
CA LEU A 55 -6.95 -2.03 -19.70
C LEU A 55 -6.88 -3.58 -19.65
N ASN A 56 -8.03 -4.26 -19.54
CA ASN A 56 -8.13 -5.71 -19.38
C ASN A 56 -7.34 -6.29 -18.19
N ILE A 57 -7.23 -5.52 -17.10
CA ILE A 57 -6.58 -5.93 -15.85
C ILE A 57 -7.52 -6.80 -15.03
N SER A 58 -7.05 -7.98 -14.66
CA SER A 58 -7.76 -8.97 -13.86
C SER A 58 -6.77 -9.82 -13.06
N ILE A 59 -7.27 -10.73 -12.20
CA ILE A 59 -6.41 -11.66 -11.45
C ILE A 59 -5.51 -12.50 -12.39
N LYS A 60 -5.97 -12.77 -13.61
CA LYS A 60 -5.21 -13.55 -14.61
C LYS A 60 -4.27 -12.71 -15.46
N ASN A 61 -4.63 -11.45 -15.71
CA ASN A 61 -3.85 -10.54 -16.53
C ASN A 61 -3.53 -9.27 -15.74
N THR A 62 -2.32 -9.17 -15.23
CA THR A 62 -1.92 -8.11 -14.28
C THR A 62 -1.03 -7.05 -14.91
N TYR A 63 -0.93 -7.02 -16.23
CA TYR A 63 -0.18 -6.01 -16.97
C TYR A 63 -0.94 -5.58 -18.23
N PHE A 64 -0.53 -4.44 -18.78
CA PHE A 64 -0.92 -3.99 -20.11
C PHE A 64 0.35 -3.67 -20.91
N LEU A 65 0.23 -3.48 -22.22
CA LEU A 65 1.37 -3.24 -23.10
C LEU A 65 1.63 -1.75 -23.25
N HIS A 66 2.91 -1.37 -23.26
CA HIS A 66 3.33 -0.01 -23.56
C HIS A 66 2.91 0.37 -24.98
N PRO A 67 2.32 1.57 -25.20
CA PRO A 67 1.76 1.99 -26.50
C PRO A 67 2.77 2.14 -27.66
N THR A 68 4.07 1.95 -27.40
CA THR A 68 5.15 2.26 -28.35
C THR A 68 6.12 1.09 -28.44
N THR A 69 6.59 0.58 -27.30
CA THR A 69 7.58 -0.51 -27.25
C THR A 69 6.96 -1.90 -27.12
N ASN A 70 5.66 -2.00 -26.81
CA ASN A 70 4.99 -3.23 -26.39
C ASN A 70 5.64 -3.92 -25.17
N ASP A 71 6.50 -3.23 -24.42
CA ASP A 71 6.98 -3.73 -23.13
C ASP A 71 5.80 -3.84 -22.14
N LYS A 72 5.85 -4.83 -21.25
CA LYS A 72 4.83 -5.00 -20.21
C LYS A 72 4.94 -3.90 -19.15
N ILE A 73 3.79 -3.32 -18.80
CA ILE A 73 3.64 -2.39 -17.68
C ILE A 73 2.75 -3.07 -16.63
N TYR A 74 3.36 -3.43 -15.50
CA TYR A 74 2.71 -4.18 -14.44
C TYR A 74 1.80 -3.30 -13.60
N TYR A 75 0.60 -3.80 -13.32
CA TYR A 75 -0.42 -3.04 -12.61
C TYR A 75 -0.44 -3.42 -11.13
N PHE A 76 -0.47 -2.42 -10.25
CA PHE A 76 -0.54 -2.59 -8.81
C PHE A 76 -1.74 -1.83 -8.25
N ALA A 77 -2.39 -2.47 -7.28
CA ALA A 77 -3.30 -1.81 -6.37
C ALA A 77 -2.55 -1.39 -5.10
N ASP A 78 -2.84 -0.20 -4.59
CA ASP A 78 -2.17 0.42 -3.45
C ASP A 78 -2.21 -0.45 -2.18
N ALA A 79 -1.06 -1.01 -1.78
CA ALA A 79 -0.98 -1.97 -0.67
C ALA A 79 -1.44 -1.39 0.68
N PRO A 80 -1.03 -0.17 1.09
CA PRO A 80 -1.55 0.48 2.30
C PRO A 80 -3.09 0.65 2.27
N HIS A 81 -3.67 1.06 1.15
CA HIS A 81 -5.13 1.12 1.01
C HIS A 81 -5.79 -0.27 1.10
N LEU A 82 -5.23 -1.29 0.48
CA LEU A 82 -5.72 -2.68 0.54
C LEU A 82 -5.68 -3.24 1.98
N LEU A 83 -4.62 -2.92 2.74
CA LEU A 83 -4.53 -3.29 4.15
C LEU A 83 -5.63 -2.60 4.98
N LYS A 84 -5.88 -1.31 4.74
CA LYS A 84 -7.00 -0.58 5.35
C LYS A 84 -8.34 -1.27 5.07
N LEU A 85 -8.60 -1.67 3.83
CA LEU A 85 -9.85 -2.33 3.46
C LEU A 85 -9.99 -3.70 4.14
N THR A 86 -8.91 -4.49 4.18
CA THR A 86 -8.87 -5.77 4.90
C THR A 86 -9.21 -5.59 6.38
N ARG A 87 -8.61 -4.59 7.02
CA ARG A 87 -8.90 -4.21 8.42
C ARG A 87 -10.36 -3.81 8.62
N ASN A 88 -10.94 -3.02 7.73
CA ASN A 88 -12.34 -2.60 7.84
C ASN A 88 -13.28 -3.82 7.74
N TRP A 89 -13.07 -4.71 6.77
CA TRP A 89 -13.85 -5.94 6.63
C TRP A 89 -13.71 -6.87 7.85
N LEU A 90 -12.51 -6.99 8.41
CA LEU A 90 -12.26 -7.78 9.63
C LEU A 90 -13.06 -7.23 10.83
N ILE A 91 -13.10 -5.90 10.98
CA ILE A 91 -13.80 -5.22 12.07
C ILE A 91 -15.31 -5.35 11.92
N ASP A 92 -15.82 -5.09 10.71
CA ASP A 92 -17.25 -4.94 10.46
C ASP A 92 -18.00 -6.27 10.38
N THR A 93 -17.42 -7.28 9.70
CA THR A 93 -18.13 -8.55 9.46
C THR A 93 -17.27 -9.79 9.72
N GLY A 94 -15.96 -9.70 9.49
CA GLY A 94 -15.08 -10.86 9.45
C GLY A 94 -15.16 -11.66 8.15
N PHE A 95 -14.52 -12.82 8.16
CA PHE A 95 -14.34 -13.72 7.02
C PHE A 95 -14.65 -15.17 7.38
N VAL A 96 -15.06 -15.93 6.37
CA VAL A 96 -15.11 -17.39 6.39
C VAL A 96 -13.94 -17.91 5.57
N LEU A 97 -13.12 -18.77 6.18
CA LEU A 97 -11.99 -19.43 5.53
C LEU A 97 -12.47 -20.68 4.78
N SER A 98 -11.59 -21.25 3.95
CA SER A 98 -11.92 -22.40 3.09
C SER A 98 -12.31 -23.67 3.84
N ASP A 99 -11.80 -23.83 5.07
CA ASP A 99 -12.13 -24.94 5.97
C ASP A 99 -13.44 -24.70 6.75
N GLY A 100 -14.16 -23.62 6.45
CA GLY A 100 -15.38 -23.23 7.15
C GLY A 100 -15.13 -22.50 8.48
N SER A 101 -13.87 -22.29 8.86
CA SER A 101 -13.55 -21.56 10.08
C SER A 101 -13.81 -20.06 9.93
N ASN A 102 -14.20 -19.41 11.03
CA ASN A 102 -14.49 -17.99 11.07
C ASN A 102 -13.31 -17.19 11.62
N VAL A 103 -13.14 -15.98 11.09
CA VAL A 103 -12.18 -14.97 11.56
C VAL A 103 -12.92 -13.64 11.72
N ASN A 104 -12.83 -12.99 12.88
CA ASN A 104 -13.51 -11.70 13.12
C ASN A 104 -12.79 -10.87 14.20
N SER A 105 -13.34 -9.70 14.53
CA SER A 105 -12.75 -8.76 15.49
C SER A 105 -12.99 -9.07 16.97
N THR A 106 -13.75 -10.12 17.32
CA THR A 106 -14.06 -10.46 18.72
C THR A 106 -12.81 -10.74 19.55
N PRO A 107 -11.86 -11.59 19.10
CA PRO A 107 -10.64 -11.84 19.86
C PRO A 107 -9.77 -10.59 20.05
N LEU A 108 -9.79 -9.65 19.10
CA LEU A 108 -9.07 -8.39 19.21
C LEU A 108 -9.64 -7.49 20.32
N LYS A 109 -10.98 -7.46 20.45
CA LYS A 109 -11.68 -6.73 21.54
C LYS A 109 -11.37 -7.34 22.90
N GLU A 110 -11.33 -8.67 22.99
CA GLU A 110 -10.97 -9.37 24.23
C GLU A 110 -9.48 -9.19 24.57
N LEU A 111 -8.60 -9.23 23.57
CA LEU A 111 -7.17 -8.96 23.76
C LEU A 111 -6.95 -7.58 24.38
N LEU A 112 -7.65 -6.55 23.86
CA LEU A 112 -7.59 -5.18 24.39
C LEU A 112 -7.94 -5.07 25.87
N LYS A 113 -8.86 -5.90 26.37
CA LYS A 113 -9.24 -5.88 27.80
C LYS A 113 -8.11 -6.41 28.69
N ILE A 114 -7.38 -7.41 28.20
CA ILE A 114 -6.28 -8.05 28.92
C ILE A 114 -5.02 -7.17 28.89
N THR A 115 -4.80 -6.43 27.81
CA THR A 115 -3.58 -5.65 27.58
C THR A 115 -3.59 -4.24 28.19
N LYS A 116 -4.60 -3.86 28.98
CA LYS A 116 -4.70 -2.55 29.69
C LYS A 116 -3.74 -2.39 30.89
N SER A 117 -2.83 -3.33 31.14
CA SER A 117 -1.79 -3.22 32.17
C SER A 117 -0.63 -2.29 31.75
N GLU A 118 0.13 -1.77 32.72
CA GLU A 118 1.27 -0.85 32.49
C GLU A 118 2.36 -1.43 31.59
N ILE A 119 2.55 -2.76 31.60
CA ILE A 119 3.43 -3.49 30.70
C ILE A 119 2.55 -4.38 29.81
N SER A 120 2.56 -4.13 28.51
CA SER A 120 1.72 -4.82 27.54
C SER A 120 2.52 -5.19 26.28
N THR A 121 2.38 -6.44 25.86
CA THR A 121 2.98 -6.98 24.62
C THR A 121 2.44 -6.29 23.37
N CYS A 122 1.25 -5.67 23.43
CA CYS A 122 0.62 -4.93 22.35
C CYS A 122 0.39 -3.45 22.70
N HIS A 123 1.41 -2.75 23.22
CA HIS A 123 1.32 -1.35 23.66
C HIS A 123 0.79 -0.35 22.61
N LYS A 124 0.90 -0.66 21.30
CA LYS A 124 0.38 0.19 20.22
C LYS A 124 -1.12 0.04 20.01
N LEU A 125 -1.71 -1.07 20.48
CA LEU A 125 -3.12 -1.35 20.29
C LEU A 125 -3.95 -0.52 21.28
N SER A 126 -4.94 0.19 20.76
CA SER A 126 -5.84 1.05 21.54
C SER A 126 -7.27 0.92 21.03
N GLU A 127 -8.25 1.40 21.79
CA GLU A 127 -9.67 1.35 21.41
C GLU A 127 -9.92 1.98 20.02
N LYS A 128 -9.15 3.03 19.66
CA LYS A 128 -9.18 3.68 18.34
C LYS A 128 -8.92 2.72 17.18
N HIS A 129 -8.15 1.65 17.39
CA HIS A 129 -7.85 0.66 16.35
C HIS A 129 -9.04 -0.23 16.01
N ILE A 130 -9.98 -0.41 16.95
CA ILE A 130 -11.13 -1.31 16.78
C ILE A 130 -12.41 -0.52 16.53
N GLU A 131 -12.64 0.57 17.26
CA GLU A 131 -13.84 1.38 17.09
C GLU A 131 -13.85 2.10 15.74
N CYS A 132 -12.67 2.51 15.25
CA CYS A 132 -12.46 3.09 13.92
C CYS A 132 -13.60 4.06 13.53
N VAL A 133 -13.79 5.14 14.28
CA VAL A 133 -14.95 6.01 14.08
C VAL A 133 -14.69 7.00 12.93
N LYS A 134 -15.58 7.03 11.93
CA LYS A 134 -15.63 8.01 10.82
C LYS A 134 -14.26 8.29 10.16
N ALA A 135 -13.60 9.40 10.50
CA ALA A 135 -12.34 9.83 9.91
C ALA A 135 -11.18 8.83 10.18
N GLU A 136 -11.22 8.11 11.29
CA GLU A 136 -10.17 7.13 11.65
C GLU A 136 -10.15 5.91 10.73
N ARG A 137 -11.27 5.56 10.08
CA ARG A 137 -11.31 4.51 9.06
C ARG A 137 -10.45 4.82 7.85
N GLN A 138 -10.24 6.11 7.57
CA GLN A 138 -9.36 6.55 6.48
C GLN A 138 -7.89 6.59 6.89
N ASN A 139 -7.59 6.53 8.18
CA ASN A 139 -6.22 6.50 8.66
C ASN A 139 -5.57 5.15 8.35
N VAL A 140 -4.71 5.17 7.33
CA VAL A 140 -3.93 4.02 6.89
C VAL A 140 -2.92 3.61 7.95
N GLY A 141 -2.35 4.54 8.71
CA GLY A 141 -1.31 4.28 9.73
C GLY A 141 -1.77 3.44 10.93
N LEU A 142 -3.08 3.32 11.18
CA LEU A 142 -3.63 2.42 12.22
C LEU A 142 -3.73 0.96 11.75
N ALA A 143 -3.82 0.72 10.43
CA ALA A 143 -4.04 -0.62 9.90
C ALA A 143 -2.83 -1.55 10.12
N PRO A 144 -1.59 -1.11 9.80
CA PRO A 144 -0.38 -1.90 10.06
C PRO A 144 -0.13 -2.20 11.54
N GLN A 145 -0.66 -1.36 12.45
CA GLN A 145 -0.49 -1.57 13.89
C GLN A 145 -1.42 -2.68 14.40
N LEU A 146 -2.68 -2.65 13.95
CA LEU A 146 -3.67 -3.69 14.28
C LEU A 146 -3.31 -5.03 13.62
N LEU A 147 -2.96 -5.00 12.33
CA LEU A 147 -2.64 -6.19 11.53
C LEU A 147 -1.14 -6.48 11.54
N SER A 148 -0.56 -6.62 12.74
CA SER A 148 0.89 -6.82 12.93
C SER A 148 1.23 -8.19 13.51
N HIS A 149 2.45 -8.63 13.26
CA HIS A 149 3.05 -9.84 13.86
C HIS A 149 2.93 -9.89 15.40
N SER A 150 3.09 -8.75 16.08
CA SER A 150 2.97 -8.69 17.54
C SER A 150 1.55 -9.00 18.03
N VAL A 151 0.53 -8.51 17.32
CA VAL A 151 -0.88 -8.77 17.63
C VAL A 151 -1.24 -10.22 17.29
N ALA A 152 -0.78 -10.74 16.14
CA ALA A 152 -0.95 -12.14 15.79
C ALA A 152 -0.39 -13.08 16.85
N THR A 153 0.86 -12.83 17.28
CA THR A 153 1.52 -13.60 18.33
C THR A 153 0.75 -13.55 19.65
N ALA A 154 0.29 -12.37 20.06
CA ALA A 154 -0.49 -12.22 21.28
C ALA A 154 -1.83 -12.98 21.24
N LEU A 155 -2.54 -12.94 20.11
CA LEU A 155 -3.79 -13.70 19.92
C LEU A 155 -3.57 -15.22 19.99
N CYS A 156 -2.48 -15.72 19.40
CA CYS A 156 -2.13 -17.13 19.44
C CYS A 156 -1.65 -17.59 20.82
N HIS A 157 -0.95 -16.72 21.56
CA HIS A 157 -0.39 -17.04 22.87
C HIS A 157 -1.43 -16.95 23.99
N TYR A 158 -2.11 -15.80 24.13
CA TYR A 158 -3.06 -15.58 25.23
C TYR A 158 -4.42 -16.23 24.97
N LYS A 159 -4.77 -16.47 23.69
CA LYS A 159 -6.08 -17.00 23.26
C LYS A 159 -7.27 -16.32 23.96
N PRO A 160 -7.37 -14.97 23.91
CA PRO A 160 -8.39 -14.20 24.61
C PRO A 160 -9.82 -14.59 24.22
N GLY A 161 -10.74 -14.45 25.19
CA GLY A 161 -12.16 -14.73 25.03
C GLY A 161 -12.55 -16.21 25.23
N PHE A 162 -13.85 -16.50 25.11
CA PHE A 162 -14.39 -17.85 25.34
C PHE A 162 -14.02 -18.84 24.23
N ASN A 163 -13.88 -18.37 22.99
CA ASN A 163 -13.56 -19.21 21.83
C ASN A 163 -12.07 -19.13 21.49
N LYS A 164 -11.29 -20.04 22.10
CA LYS A 164 -9.84 -20.13 21.89
C LYS A 164 -9.46 -20.43 20.44
N LEU A 165 -10.27 -21.23 19.74
CA LEU A 165 -10.04 -21.57 18.33
C LEU A 165 -10.20 -20.34 17.43
N LEU A 166 -11.22 -19.52 17.66
CA LEU A 166 -11.43 -18.25 16.94
C LEU A 166 -10.25 -17.29 17.14
N SER A 167 -9.72 -17.21 18.37
CA SER A 167 -8.54 -16.38 18.65
C SER A 167 -7.31 -16.86 17.88
N GLU A 168 -7.05 -18.17 17.88
CA GLU A 168 -5.92 -18.75 17.16
C GLU A 168 -6.05 -18.57 15.64
N ASN A 169 -7.25 -18.77 15.08
CA ASN A 169 -7.52 -18.57 13.66
C ASN A 169 -7.35 -17.10 13.25
N THR A 170 -7.83 -16.17 14.09
CA THR A 170 -7.65 -14.73 13.86
C THR A 170 -6.18 -14.33 13.95
N GLY A 171 -5.42 -14.89 14.89
CA GLY A 171 -3.98 -14.68 14.99
C GLY A 171 -3.22 -15.17 13.75
N LYS A 172 -3.47 -16.42 13.32
CA LYS A 172 -2.88 -16.98 12.09
C LYS A 172 -3.24 -16.19 10.84
N PHE A 173 -4.49 -15.72 10.74
CA PHE A 173 -4.92 -14.84 9.67
C PHE A 173 -4.12 -13.53 9.65
N ILE A 174 -4.04 -12.83 10.78
CA ILE A 174 -3.30 -11.56 10.88
C ILE A 174 -1.82 -11.76 10.55
N GLU A 175 -1.23 -12.88 10.94
CA GLU A 175 0.17 -13.21 10.63
C GLU A 175 0.42 -13.27 9.12
N VAL A 176 -0.48 -13.91 8.35
CA VAL A 176 -0.36 -13.96 6.88
C VAL A 176 -0.48 -12.57 6.27
N ILE A 177 -1.43 -11.75 6.75
CA ILE A 177 -1.61 -10.37 6.28
C ILE A 177 -0.37 -9.50 6.60
N SER A 178 0.17 -9.61 7.81
CA SER A 178 1.35 -8.84 8.26
C SER A 178 2.56 -9.16 7.38
N ASN A 179 2.82 -10.45 7.14
CA ASN A 179 3.95 -10.89 6.32
C ASN A 179 3.82 -10.44 4.86
N TRP A 180 2.61 -10.48 4.30
CA TRP A 180 2.35 -9.92 2.97
C TRP A 180 2.60 -8.41 2.92
N TYR A 181 2.11 -7.67 3.91
CA TYR A 181 2.24 -6.21 3.91
C TYR A 181 3.70 -5.76 4.08
N ASP A 182 4.47 -6.44 4.94
CA ASP A 182 5.90 -6.20 5.10
C ASP A 182 6.64 -6.37 3.75
N ILE A 183 6.31 -7.42 2.98
CA ILE A 183 6.92 -7.67 1.66
C ILE A 183 6.49 -6.62 0.64
N MET A 184 5.21 -6.21 0.64
CA MET A 184 4.68 -5.22 -0.30
C MET A 184 4.98 -3.77 0.09
N ASN A 185 5.66 -3.54 1.22
CA ASN A 185 6.00 -2.22 1.72
C ASN A 185 7.43 -2.15 2.31
N SER A 186 8.39 -2.80 1.66
CA SER A 186 9.79 -2.84 2.10
C SER A 186 10.55 -1.56 1.74
N TYR A 187 11.26 -0.98 2.71
CA TYR A 187 12.03 0.27 2.58
C TYR A 187 13.54 0.08 2.46
N THR A 188 14.06 -1.02 2.98
CA THR A 188 15.51 -1.23 3.13
C THR A 188 15.91 -2.67 2.85
N SER A 189 17.16 -2.86 2.41
CA SER A 189 17.80 -4.15 2.22
C SER A 189 18.42 -4.71 3.51
N THR A 190 18.60 -3.89 4.56
CA THR A 190 19.36 -4.25 5.78
C THR A 190 18.51 -4.76 6.93
N GLU A 191 17.21 -4.93 6.74
CA GLU A 191 16.30 -5.48 7.76
C GLU A 191 16.69 -6.88 8.19
N THR A 192 16.36 -7.25 9.42
CA THR A 192 16.67 -8.58 9.95
C THR A 192 15.65 -9.61 9.47
N LEU A 193 14.37 -9.22 9.45
CA LEU A 193 13.26 -10.10 9.10
C LEU A 193 13.18 -10.28 7.57
N CYS A 194 13.11 -11.53 7.11
CA CYS A 194 13.05 -11.87 5.68
C CYS A 194 11.89 -11.19 4.93
N THR A 195 10.75 -10.96 5.60
CA THR A 195 9.58 -10.31 5.00
C THR A 195 9.74 -8.80 4.88
N LYS A 196 10.57 -8.16 5.70
CA LYS A 196 10.81 -6.70 5.67
C LYS A 196 12.00 -6.28 4.80
N LYS A 197 12.90 -7.21 4.52
CA LYS A 197 13.97 -7.02 3.54
C LYS A 197 13.38 -6.72 2.17
N ALA A 198 14.14 -5.97 1.38
CA ALA A 198 13.86 -5.73 -0.02
C ALA A 198 13.51 -7.04 -0.77
N TYR A 199 12.51 -6.96 -1.64
CA TYR A 199 12.03 -8.12 -2.38
C TYR A 199 13.06 -8.58 -3.40
N GLY A 200 13.47 -9.84 -3.32
CA GLY A 200 14.56 -10.43 -4.14
C GLY A 200 15.69 -11.04 -3.31
N LEU A 201 15.99 -10.46 -2.14
CA LEU A 201 17.10 -10.93 -1.27
C LEU A 201 16.80 -12.29 -0.62
N ASN A 202 15.54 -12.53 -0.26
CA ASN A 202 15.08 -13.78 0.35
C ASN A 202 13.92 -14.37 -0.45
N LEU A 203 14.08 -14.43 -1.78
CA LEU A 203 13.01 -14.67 -2.74
C LEU A 203 12.19 -15.94 -2.45
N SER A 204 12.82 -17.05 -2.05
CA SER A 204 12.09 -18.30 -1.76
C SER A 204 11.10 -18.14 -0.61
N GLU A 205 11.54 -17.57 0.51
CA GLU A 205 10.67 -17.36 1.68
C GLU A 205 9.66 -16.25 1.45
N GLN A 206 10.05 -15.17 0.77
CA GLN A 206 9.16 -14.09 0.36
C GLN A 206 8.04 -14.64 -0.55
N ASN A 207 8.38 -15.45 -1.55
CA ASN A 207 7.40 -16.08 -2.43
C ASN A 207 6.45 -17.02 -1.68
N LYS A 208 6.96 -17.85 -0.75
CA LYS A 208 6.11 -18.70 0.09
C LYS A 208 5.09 -17.89 0.90
N CYS A 209 5.49 -16.74 1.45
CA CYS A 209 4.58 -15.85 2.17
C CYS A 209 3.53 -15.24 1.24
N LEU A 210 3.95 -14.78 0.05
CA LEU A 210 3.04 -14.25 -0.97
C LEU A 210 2.06 -15.33 -1.49
N ASP A 211 2.50 -16.57 -1.65
CA ASP A 211 1.65 -17.69 -2.08
C ASP A 211 0.61 -18.05 -1.02
N LYS A 212 1.00 -18.10 0.26
CA LYS A 212 0.04 -18.27 1.37
C LYS A 212 -1.01 -17.18 1.38
N MET A 213 -0.61 -15.94 1.16
CA MET A 213 -1.52 -14.80 1.07
C MET A 213 -2.44 -14.91 -0.15
N TYR A 214 -1.90 -15.31 -1.31
CA TYR A 214 -2.65 -15.49 -2.54
C TYR A 214 -3.76 -16.55 -2.36
N GLU A 215 -3.41 -17.72 -1.84
CA GLU A 215 -4.36 -18.80 -1.56
C GLU A 215 -5.41 -18.40 -0.52
N LEU A 216 -5.01 -17.70 0.55
CA LEU A 216 -5.93 -17.17 1.54
C LEU A 216 -6.96 -16.22 0.90
N MET A 217 -6.50 -15.24 0.12
CA MET A 217 -7.37 -14.25 -0.52
C MET A 217 -8.30 -14.83 -1.58
N LEU A 218 -7.84 -15.86 -2.30
CA LEU A 218 -8.61 -16.55 -3.33
C LEU A 218 -9.72 -17.43 -2.73
N SER A 219 -9.41 -18.12 -1.64
CA SER A 219 -10.27 -19.13 -1.03
C SER A 219 -11.26 -18.54 -0.01
N MET A 220 -10.87 -17.52 0.77
CA MET A 220 -11.73 -16.93 1.78
C MET A 220 -12.87 -16.10 1.20
N ARG A 221 -13.96 -15.94 1.97
CA ARG A 221 -15.07 -15.04 1.63
C ARG A 221 -15.36 -14.08 2.77
N CYS A 222 -15.74 -12.85 2.41
CA CYS A 222 -16.28 -11.91 3.38
C CYS A 222 -17.65 -12.41 3.83
N ASN A 223 -17.95 -12.32 5.13
CA ASN A 223 -19.23 -12.79 5.65
C ASN A 223 -20.41 -12.13 4.91
N GLY A 224 -21.35 -12.96 4.43
CA GLY A 224 -22.49 -12.51 3.64
C GLY A 224 -22.20 -12.19 2.18
N LYS A 225 -21.00 -12.50 1.65
CA LYS A 225 -20.63 -12.33 0.25
C LYS A 225 -20.19 -13.64 -0.38
N ASN A 226 -20.71 -13.94 -1.57
CA ASN A 226 -20.37 -15.17 -2.31
C ASN A 226 -19.25 -14.94 -3.34
N THR A 227 -18.96 -13.69 -3.67
CA THR A 227 -17.97 -13.30 -4.69
C THR A 227 -16.76 -12.62 -4.06
N LEU A 228 -15.61 -12.68 -4.75
CA LEU A 228 -14.42 -11.92 -4.38
C LEU A 228 -14.70 -10.42 -4.43
N GLN A 229 -14.37 -9.74 -3.33
CA GLN A 229 -14.48 -8.29 -3.22
C GLN A 229 -13.28 -7.61 -3.91
N THR A 230 -13.41 -6.31 -4.19
CA THR A 230 -12.38 -5.56 -4.93
C THR A 230 -11.01 -5.60 -4.26
N PHE A 231 -10.94 -5.50 -2.93
CA PHE A 231 -9.66 -5.55 -2.22
C PHE A 231 -8.97 -6.91 -2.39
N GLN A 232 -9.72 -8.02 -2.36
CA GLN A 232 -9.17 -9.37 -2.62
C GLN A 232 -8.57 -9.41 -4.02
N LYS A 233 -9.29 -8.91 -5.04
CA LYS A 233 -8.79 -8.83 -6.42
C LYS A 233 -7.53 -7.98 -6.52
N GLY A 234 -7.51 -6.81 -5.87
CA GLY A 234 -6.35 -5.91 -5.83
C GLY A 234 -5.12 -6.57 -5.22
N ILE A 235 -5.28 -7.30 -4.11
CA ILE A 235 -4.19 -8.05 -3.49
C ILE A 235 -3.65 -9.12 -4.44
N LEU A 236 -4.53 -9.93 -5.04
CA LEU A 236 -4.14 -10.99 -5.98
C LEU A 236 -3.40 -10.42 -7.20
N ILE A 237 -3.89 -9.31 -7.76
CA ILE A 237 -3.24 -8.60 -8.87
C ILE A 237 -1.85 -8.12 -8.46
N SER A 238 -1.72 -7.41 -7.33
CA SER A 238 -0.44 -6.87 -6.87
C SER A 238 0.59 -7.95 -6.53
N ILE A 239 0.17 -9.10 -5.98
CA ILE A 239 1.07 -10.23 -5.71
C ILE A 239 1.66 -10.78 -7.02
N THR A 240 0.81 -11.07 -7.99
CA THR A 240 1.25 -11.60 -9.29
C THR A 240 2.10 -10.58 -10.03
N SER A 241 1.70 -9.30 -10.05
CA SER A 241 2.50 -8.21 -10.63
C SER A 241 3.86 -8.06 -9.98
N ASN A 242 3.96 -8.17 -8.65
CA ASN A 242 5.25 -8.06 -7.95
C ASN A 242 6.22 -9.16 -8.38
N LYS A 243 5.73 -10.40 -8.46
CA LYS A 243 6.53 -11.55 -8.90
C LYS A 243 7.03 -11.39 -10.34
N LEU A 244 6.11 -11.10 -11.26
CA LEU A 244 6.42 -10.95 -12.68
C LEU A 244 7.31 -9.74 -12.97
N LEU A 245 7.04 -8.59 -12.33
CA LEU A 245 7.89 -7.39 -12.47
C LEU A 245 9.33 -7.68 -12.04
N PHE A 246 9.52 -8.35 -10.90
CA PHE A 246 10.86 -8.68 -10.42
C PHE A 246 11.60 -9.61 -11.36
N GLU A 247 10.95 -10.65 -11.89
CA GLU A 247 11.54 -11.56 -12.87
C GLU A 247 11.97 -10.82 -14.15
N ASP A 248 11.10 -9.97 -14.69
CA ASP A 248 11.39 -9.16 -15.87
C ASP A 248 12.56 -8.20 -15.64
N LEU A 249 12.57 -7.49 -14.50
CA LEU A 249 13.65 -6.55 -14.17
C LEU A 249 14.96 -7.27 -13.87
N LYS A 250 14.91 -8.46 -13.26
CA LYS A 250 16.10 -9.28 -13.03
C LYS A 250 16.71 -9.72 -14.36
N GLN A 251 15.90 -10.14 -15.32
CA GLN A 251 16.37 -10.52 -16.65
C GLN A 251 16.88 -9.33 -17.47
N LYS A 252 16.17 -8.20 -17.46
CA LYS A 252 16.49 -7.04 -18.32
C LYS A 252 17.56 -6.11 -17.73
N CYS A 253 17.64 -6.00 -16.41
CA CYS A 253 18.47 -5.00 -15.72
C CYS A 253 19.48 -5.60 -14.73
N ASN A 254 19.49 -6.93 -14.54
CA ASN A 254 20.38 -7.64 -13.62
C ASN A 254 20.36 -7.06 -12.18
N ILE A 255 19.16 -6.86 -11.65
CA ILE A 255 18.97 -6.34 -10.28
C ILE A 255 18.93 -7.47 -9.25
N ASP A 256 19.41 -7.17 -8.04
CA ASP A 256 19.35 -8.09 -6.90
C ASP A 256 18.01 -8.03 -6.16
N TYR A 257 17.42 -6.83 -6.08
CA TYR A 257 16.19 -6.57 -5.32
C TYR A 257 15.42 -5.35 -5.83
N ILE A 258 14.16 -5.25 -5.39
CA ILE A 258 13.32 -4.05 -5.52
C ILE A 258 12.80 -3.60 -4.15
N LEU A 259 12.69 -2.28 -3.96
CA LEU A 259 12.07 -1.68 -2.80
C LEU A 259 10.59 -1.47 -3.08
N THR A 260 9.74 -2.30 -2.49
CA THR A 260 8.31 -2.39 -2.82
C THR A 260 7.48 -1.21 -2.31
N HIS A 261 7.97 -0.42 -1.34
CA HIS A 261 7.35 0.86 -0.99
C HIS A 261 7.28 1.85 -2.17
N ARG A 262 8.11 1.66 -3.22
CA ARG A 262 8.07 2.47 -4.45
C ARG A 262 7.00 2.02 -5.45
N LEU A 263 6.27 0.95 -5.11
CA LEU A 263 5.17 0.37 -5.90
C LEU A 263 3.81 0.59 -5.19
N ASN A 264 3.72 1.61 -4.35
CA ASN A 264 2.50 2.06 -3.68
C ASN A 264 2.26 3.56 -3.96
N GLN A 265 1.18 4.13 -3.42
CA GLN A 265 0.80 5.54 -3.63
C GLN A 265 1.25 6.48 -2.50
N ASP A 266 2.11 6.04 -1.57
CA ASP A 266 2.56 6.87 -0.45
C ASP A 266 3.28 8.13 -0.92
N SER A 267 4.04 8.04 -2.03
CA SER A 267 4.71 9.20 -2.63
C SER A 267 3.72 10.27 -3.12
N LEU A 268 2.55 9.84 -3.63
CA LEU A 268 1.47 10.72 -4.08
C LEU A 268 0.72 11.33 -2.88
N GLU A 269 0.41 10.53 -1.86
CA GLU A 269 -0.23 10.99 -0.63
C GLU A 269 0.66 11.98 0.16
N SER A 270 1.97 11.75 0.17
CA SER A 270 2.97 12.67 0.71
C SER A 270 2.99 14.00 -0.06
N PHE A 271 2.87 13.96 -1.39
CA PHE A 271 2.75 15.16 -2.20
C PHE A 271 1.45 15.94 -1.91
N PHE A 272 0.30 15.27 -1.80
CA PHE A 272 -0.94 15.91 -1.39
C PHE A 272 -0.85 16.53 0.01
N SER A 273 -0.17 15.88 0.94
CA SER A 273 0.08 16.41 2.27
C SER A 273 0.93 17.69 2.22
N THR A 274 1.94 17.75 1.34
CA THR A 274 2.77 18.94 1.11
C THR A 274 1.96 20.11 0.50
N ILE A 275 1.04 19.81 -0.42
CA ILE A 275 0.14 20.83 -0.99
C ILE A 275 -0.79 21.39 0.09
N ARG A 276 -1.33 20.54 0.98
CA ARG A 276 -2.21 20.98 2.07
C ARG A 276 -1.43 21.81 3.11
N SER A 277 -0.26 21.35 3.53
CA SER A 277 0.54 22.00 4.58
C SER A 277 0.99 23.42 4.22
N ARG A 278 1.30 23.68 2.95
CA ARG A 278 1.62 25.03 2.44
C ARG A 278 0.48 26.06 2.59
N GLY A 279 -0.74 25.60 2.90
CA GLY A 279 -1.87 26.48 3.20
C GLY A 279 -1.93 26.98 4.64
N GLY A 280 -1.08 26.48 5.54
CA GLY A 280 -1.22 26.72 6.97
C GLY A 280 -2.58 26.24 7.46
N LEU A 281 -3.42 27.17 7.93
CA LEU A 281 -4.81 26.89 8.35
C LEU A 281 -5.76 26.58 7.18
N HIS A 282 -5.38 26.90 5.94
CA HIS A 282 -6.17 26.63 4.73
C HIS A 282 -5.77 25.30 4.07
N ASP A 283 -6.09 24.20 4.74
CA ASP A 283 -5.75 22.83 4.36
C ASP A 283 -6.61 22.26 3.21
N HIS A 284 -7.69 22.94 2.80
CA HIS A 284 -8.54 22.58 1.66
C HIS A 284 -8.47 23.63 0.53
N PRO A 285 -7.39 23.66 -0.29
CA PRO A 285 -7.22 24.66 -1.35
C PRO A 285 -8.28 24.56 -2.45
N THR A 286 -8.67 25.70 -3.03
CA THR A 286 -9.37 25.75 -4.33
C THR A 286 -8.46 25.25 -5.44
N PRO A 287 -8.98 24.84 -6.62
CA PRO A 287 -8.17 24.39 -7.76
C PRO A 287 -7.03 25.37 -8.12
N LEU A 288 -7.34 26.66 -8.18
CA LEU A 288 -6.36 27.71 -8.46
C LEU A 288 -5.26 27.78 -7.39
N ASN A 289 -5.63 27.72 -6.11
CA ASN A 289 -4.67 27.72 -5.01
C ASN A 289 -3.81 26.44 -5.03
N ALA A 290 -4.39 25.28 -5.36
CA ALA A 290 -3.65 24.04 -5.51
C ALA A 290 -2.61 24.16 -6.64
N MET A 291 -2.98 24.71 -7.80
CA MET A 291 -2.04 24.97 -8.90
C MET A 291 -0.88 25.88 -8.47
N TYR A 292 -1.17 26.98 -7.77
CA TYR A 292 -0.12 27.87 -7.27
C TYR A 292 0.83 27.13 -6.31
N ARG A 293 0.29 26.35 -5.37
CA ARG A 293 1.11 25.57 -4.44
C ARG A 293 1.97 24.53 -5.15
N ILE A 294 1.41 23.81 -6.12
CA ILE A 294 2.14 22.84 -6.97
C ILE A 294 3.26 23.54 -7.73
N ARG A 295 2.99 24.69 -8.36
CA ARG A 295 3.99 25.48 -9.07
C ARG A 295 5.16 25.86 -8.16
N ILE A 296 4.90 26.30 -6.93
CA ILE A 296 5.97 26.65 -5.98
C ILE A 296 6.78 25.41 -5.58
N ILE A 297 6.13 24.25 -5.39
CA ILE A 297 6.81 22.97 -5.08
C ILE A 297 7.73 22.56 -6.23
N VAL A 298 7.24 22.57 -7.47
CA VAL A 298 8.01 22.17 -8.66
C VAL A 298 9.17 23.12 -8.94
N LEU A 299 9.00 24.42 -8.70
CA LEU A 299 10.05 25.43 -8.91
C LEU A 299 11.05 25.54 -7.76
N GLY A 300 11.00 24.65 -6.75
CA GLY A 300 12.00 24.62 -5.68
C GLY A 300 12.04 25.84 -4.75
N LYS A 301 11.03 26.72 -4.79
CA LYS A 301 10.91 27.83 -3.82
C LYS A 301 10.54 27.25 -2.45
N ASN A 302 11.58 27.01 -1.66
CA ASN A 302 11.52 26.34 -0.37
C ASN A 302 11.73 27.37 0.77
N PRO A 303 10.69 27.97 1.35
CA PRO A 303 10.78 28.41 2.73
C PRO A 303 10.58 27.15 3.59
N GLY A 304 11.59 26.81 4.40
CA GLY A 304 11.55 25.64 5.27
C GLY A 304 10.27 25.61 6.11
N VAL A 305 9.42 24.63 5.86
CA VAL A 305 8.31 24.27 6.75
C VAL A 305 8.60 22.86 7.25
N VAL A 306 9.21 22.80 8.44
CA VAL A 306 9.36 21.57 9.22
C VAL A 306 7.98 21.21 9.77
N GLN A 307 7.54 19.96 9.63
CA GLN A 307 6.26 19.49 10.17
C GLN A 307 6.45 18.23 11.03
N ASP A 308 5.93 18.27 12.25
CA ASP A 308 5.95 17.17 13.25
C ASP A 308 4.76 16.18 13.14
N LYS A 309 3.85 16.36 12.17
CA LYS A 309 2.62 15.54 12.04
C LYS A 309 2.36 15.10 10.61
N LEU A 310 3.05 14.03 10.20
CA LEU A 310 2.70 13.25 9.01
C LEU A 310 1.78 12.09 9.41
N ASN A 311 0.78 11.78 8.57
CA ASN A 311 -0.07 10.58 8.70
C ASN A 311 0.68 9.29 8.30
N ILE A 312 1.95 9.41 7.92
CA ILE A 312 2.88 8.33 7.59
C ILE A 312 3.98 8.40 8.65
N LYS A 313 4.34 7.28 9.27
CA LYS A 313 5.54 7.21 10.11
C LYS A 313 6.76 7.36 9.20
N MET A 314 7.39 8.53 9.20
CA MET A 314 8.80 8.59 8.85
C MET A 314 9.57 8.07 10.07
N GLU A 315 10.31 6.98 9.91
CA GLU A 315 11.26 6.58 10.94
C GLU A 315 12.33 7.67 11.05
N HIS A 316 12.42 8.28 12.24
CA HIS A 316 13.52 9.15 12.63
C HIS A 316 14.81 8.32 12.62
N ASN A 317 15.52 8.31 11.49
CA ASN A 317 17.00 8.23 11.35
C ASN A 317 17.47 7.82 9.95
N ILE A 318 16.82 8.28 8.88
CA ILE A 318 17.44 8.26 7.55
C ILE A 318 17.15 9.61 6.89
N THR A 319 18.21 10.30 6.49
CA THR A 319 18.22 11.45 5.57
C THR A 319 17.64 11.03 4.21
N ASN A 320 16.34 10.74 4.15
CA ASN A 320 15.57 10.54 2.93
C ASN A 320 14.84 11.84 2.62
N VAL A 321 15.60 12.88 2.27
CA VAL A 321 15.05 14.02 1.56
C VAL A 321 14.81 13.52 0.13
N GLU A 322 13.58 13.08 -0.18
CA GLU A 322 13.22 12.82 -1.57
C GLU A 322 13.36 14.14 -2.35
N GLU A 323 14.36 14.22 -3.22
CA GLU A 323 14.56 15.38 -4.06
C GLU A 323 13.55 15.38 -5.21
N TYR A 324 12.81 16.48 -5.34
CA TYR A 324 12.09 16.77 -6.57
C TYR A 324 13.13 17.04 -7.66
N LEU A 325 12.95 16.44 -8.84
CA LEU A 325 13.72 16.88 -10.00
C LEU A 325 13.35 18.34 -10.29
N VAL A 326 14.24 19.25 -9.93
CA VAL A 326 14.08 20.68 -10.22
C VAL A 326 14.51 20.90 -11.68
N ALA A 327 13.71 21.65 -12.43
CA ALA A 327 14.17 22.15 -13.71
C ALA A 327 15.37 23.08 -13.43
N ASN A 328 16.58 22.65 -13.79
CA ASN A 328 17.72 23.56 -13.84
C ASN A 328 17.38 24.62 -14.88
N ILE A 329 17.07 25.82 -14.42
CA ILE A 329 17.07 27.00 -15.28
C ILE A 329 18.55 27.25 -15.56
N SER A 330 19.03 26.76 -16.69
CA SER A 330 20.28 27.26 -17.26
C SER A 330 20.07 28.75 -17.53
N GLU A 331 20.81 29.59 -16.82
CA GLU A 331 20.90 31.04 -17.12
C GLU A 331 21.39 31.28 -18.56
#